data_AF-A0A935NTF1-F1
#
_entry.id   AF-A0A935NTF1-F1
#
_cell.length_a   1.000
_cell.length_b   1.000
_cell.length_c   1.000
_cell.angle_alpha   90.00
_cell.angle_beta   90.00
_cell.angle_gamma   90.00
#
_symmetry.space_group_name_H-M   'P 1'
#
loop_
_entity.id
_entity.type
_entity.pdbx_description
1 polymer ?
#
loop_
_entity_poly.entity_id
_entity_poly.type
_entity_poly.pdbx_seq_one_letter_code
_entity_poly.pdbx_strand_id
1 'polypeptide(L)'
;MAPPLPPLDDAQLRRYARQILLREIGGRGQRALLGATVELDLEPDRAAAVVAAAYLAGAGVGRLLLRGGLAPVTPADTAFLLEPQDVGAPLALALARRIGERTPDVRVDVRADVPEGMPDVPEGMPETMPEGVPSPAGVVRLSLDEPVPWPPLALGAPLASASGASEALGAEPGAACPERWARALWSGGRAATAAIAAVLAAQQRRSP
;
A
#
# COMPACT_ATOMS: atom_id res chain seq x y z
N MET A 1 21.94 3.71 -18.83
CA MET A 1 20.65 4.23 -19.34
C MET A 1 19.55 3.33 -18.79
N ALA A 2 18.59 3.86 -18.02
CA ALA A 2 17.48 3.05 -17.51
C ALA A 2 16.63 2.55 -18.71
N PRO A 3 16.06 1.33 -18.66
CA PRO A 3 15.23 0.82 -19.75
C PRO A 3 14.06 1.78 -20.02
N PRO A 4 13.62 1.93 -21.29
CA PRO A 4 12.49 2.78 -21.63
C PRO A 4 11.22 2.28 -20.94
N LEU A 5 10.43 3.22 -20.40
CA LEU A 5 9.16 2.87 -19.76
C LEU A 5 8.19 2.28 -20.81
N PRO A 6 7.50 1.17 -20.50
CA PRO A 6 6.59 0.52 -21.44
C PRO A 6 5.47 1.49 -21.87
N PRO A 7 5.03 1.45 -23.15
CA PRO A 7 3.87 2.21 -23.58
C PRO A 7 2.62 1.70 -22.84
N LEU A 8 1.63 2.60 -22.65
CA LEU A 8 0.35 2.22 -22.07
C LEU A 8 -0.48 1.50 -23.13
N ASP A 9 -1.09 0.37 -22.75
CA ASP A 9 -2.09 -0.28 -23.59
C ASP A 9 -3.47 0.42 -23.48
N ASP A 10 -4.40 0.04 -24.34
CA ASP A 10 -5.74 0.62 -24.39
C ASP A 10 -6.54 0.42 -23.09
N ALA A 11 -6.33 -0.68 -22.38
CA ALA A 11 -7.02 -0.95 -21.12
C ALA A 11 -6.48 -0.05 -20.00
N GLN A 12 -5.17 0.12 -19.93
CA GLN A 12 -4.47 1.03 -19.02
C GLN A 12 -4.81 2.50 -19.32
N LEU A 13 -4.88 2.90 -20.59
CA LEU A 13 -5.32 4.23 -20.99
C LEU A 13 -6.74 4.52 -20.49
N ARG A 14 -7.67 3.58 -20.62
CA ARG A 14 -9.04 3.73 -20.10
C ARG A 14 -9.09 3.75 -18.58
N ARG A 15 -8.38 2.83 -17.91
CA ARG A 15 -8.36 2.71 -16.44
C ARG A 15 -7.78 3.96 -15.77
N TYR A 16 -6.70 4.49 -16.31
CA TYR A 16 -5.95 5.61 -15.73
C TYR A 16 -6.23 6.95 -16.41
N ALA A 17 -7.25 7.04 -17.28
CA ALA A 17 -7.57 8.24 -18.06
C ALA A 17 -7.63 9.51 -17.19
N ARG A 18 -8.31 9.45 -16.04
CA ARG A 18 -8.44 10.60 -15.12
C ARG A 18 -7.09 11.04 -14.54
N GLN A 19 -6.20 10.10 -14.24
CA GLN A 19 -4.85 10.40 -13.72
C GLN A 19 -3.97 10.98 -14.83
N ILE A 20 -4.06 10.44 -16.04
CA ILE A 20 -3.30 10.90 -17.22
C ILE A 20 -3.67 12.34 -17.60
N LEU A 21 -4.92 12.77 -17.38
CA LEU A 21 -5.36 14.14 -17.64
C LEU A 21 -4.78 15.16 -16.63
N LEU A 22 -4.31 14.73 -15.46
CA LEU A 22 -3.69 15.62 -14.48
C LEU A 22 -2.31 16.04 -14.96
N ARG A 23 -2.05 17.35 -14.96
CA ARG A 23 -0.77 17.95 -15.39
C ARG A 23 0.42 17.39 -14.61
N GLU A 24 0.21 17.10 -13.34
CA GLU A 24 1.22 16.60 -12.40
C GLU A 24 1.63 15.14 -12.69
N ILE A 25 0.76 14.36 -13.34
CA ILE A 25 1.01 12.94 -13.67
C ILE A 25 1.29 12.80 -15.17
N GLY A 26 0.30 13.09 -16.02
CA GLY A 26 0.42 12.90 -17.47
C GLY A 26 0.64 11.44 -17.89
N GLY A 27 0.70 11.20 -19.19
CA GLY A 27 1.01 9.85 -19.72
C GLY A 27 2.42 9.37 -19.38
N ARG A 28 3.37 10.29 -19.14
CA ARG A 28 4.74 9.94 -18.71
C ARG A 28 4.77 9.52 -17.24
N GLY A 29 4.08 10.24 -16.36
CA GLY A 29 3.99 9.89 -14.94
C GLY A 29 3.25 8.58 -14.74
N GLN A 30 2.17 8.34 -15.49
CA GLN A 30 1.45 7.06 -15.40
C GLN A 30 2.33 5.87 -15.76
N ARG A 31 3.10 5.97 -16.85
CA ARG A 31 4.09 4.94 -17.21
C ARG A 31 5.17 4.75 -16.15
N ALA A 32 5.54 5.83 -15.46
CA ALA A 32 6.51 5.77 -14.38
C ALA A 32 5.96 5.02 -13.16
N LEU A 33 4.69 5.26 -12.81
CA LEU A 33 3.99 4.53 -11.76
C LEU A 33 3.90 3.03 -12.10
N LEU A 34 3.48 2.69 -13.32
CA LEU A 34 3.41 1.30 -13.77
C LEU A 34 4.79 0.63 -13.85
N GLY A 35 5.86 1.40 -14.02
CA GLY A 35 7.24 0.91 -13.95
C GLY A 35 7.83 0.85 -12.54
N ALA A 36 7.13 1.35 -11.52
CA ALA A 36 7.66 1.50 -10.17
C ALA A 36 7.40 0.26 -9.30
N THR A 37 8.30 0.07 -8.32
CA THR A 37 8.13 -0.89 -7.23
C THR A 37 8.09 -0.16 -5.91
N VAL A 38 7.05 -0.42 -5.11
CA VAL A 38 6.91 0.11 -3.75
C VAL A 38 6.88 -1.06 -2.78
N GLU A 39 7.69 -1.01 -1.74
CA GLU A 39 7.66 -1.94 -0.63
C GLU A 39 6.89 -1.31 0.53
N LEU A 40 5.92 -2.04 1.07
CA LEU A 40 5.00 -1.58 2.11
C LEU A 40 5.06 -2.53 3.30
N ASP A 41 5.40 -2.00 4.47
CA ASP A 41 5.31 -2.71 5.73
C ASP A 41 3.87 -2.76 6.23
N LEU A 42 3.39 -3.95 6.58
CA LEU A 42 2.03 -4.22 7.03
C LEU A 42 1.87 -4.25 8.56
N GLU A 43 2.95 -4.37 9.32
CA GLU A 43 2.89 -4.60 10.77
C GLU A 43 2.63 -3.34 11.62
N PRO A 44 3.26 -2.17 11.36
CA PRO A 44 3.18 -1.02 12.26
C PRO A 44 1.76 -0.49 12.47
N ASP A 45 1.00 -0.36 11.38
CA ASP A 45 -0.42 -0.02 11.41
C ASP A 45 -1.14 -0.71 10.25
N ARG A 46 -1.74 -1.87 10.57
CA ARG A 46 -2.46 -2.71 9.60
C ARG A 46 -3.56 -1.96 8.86
N ALA A 47 -4.30 -1.08 9.53
CA ALA A 47 -5.42 -0.37 8.90
C ALA A 47 -4.91 0.67 7.91
N ALA A 48 -3.90 1.45 8.30
CA ALA A 48 -3.24 2.41 7.42
C ALA A 48 -2.52 1.72 6.26
N ALA A 49 -1.92 0.55 6.49
CA ALA A 49 -1.26 -0.23 5.45
C ALA A 49 -2.27 -0.76 4.41
N VAL A 50 -3.42 -1.26 4.84
CA VAL A 50 -4.53 -1.65 3.93
C VAL A 50 -4.95 -0.47 3.06
N VAL A 51 -5.08 0.71 3.66
CA VAL A 51 -5.39 1.95 2.93
C VAL A 51 -4.29 2.28 1.92
N ALA A 52 -3.04 2.32 2.35
CA ALA A 52 -1.91 2.66 1.48
C ALA A 52 -1.81 1.71 0.29
N ALA A 53 -1.95 0.40 0.53
CA ALA A 53 -1.95 -0.62 -0.52
C ALA A 53 -3.05 -0.37 -1.55
N ALA A 54 -4.27 -0.02 -1.11
CA ALA A 54 -5.38 0.30 -2.00
C ALA A 54 -5.10 1.53 -2.87
N TYR A 55 -4.57 2.62 -2.28
CA TYR A 55 -4.27 3.85 -3.01
C TYR A 55 -3.11 3.66 -4.00
N LEU A 56 -2.05 2.95 -3.62
CA LEU A 56 -0.92 2.66 -4.50
C LEU A 56 -1.35 1.78 -5.68
N ALA A 57 -2.15 0.74 -5.42
CA ALA A 57 -2.71 -0.10 -6.47
C ALA A 57 -3.64 0.72 -7.39
N GLY A 58 -4.52 1.55 -6.83
CA GLY A 58 -5.42 2.42 -7.59
C GLY A 58 -4.70 3.48 -8.44
N ALA A 59 -3.53 3.93 -7.99
CA ALA A 59 -2.65 4.82 -8.75
C ALA A 59 -1.89 4.10 -9.88
N GLY A 60 -1.93 2.77 -9.93
CA GLY A 60 -1.21 1.98 -10.93
C GLY A 60 0.28 1.87 -10.64
N VAL A 61 0.68 1.77 -9.37
CA VAL A 61 2.05 1.36 -9.01
C VAL A 61 2.25 -0.09 -9.44
N GLY A 62 3.08 -0.33 -10.46
CA GLY A 62 3.11 -1.63 -11.15
C GLY A 62 3.53 -2.82 -10.30
N ARG A 63 4.29 -2.59 -9.22
CA ARG A 63 4.65 -3.64 -8.27
C ARG A 63 4.57 -3.19 -6.82
N LEU A 64 3.85 -3.96 -6.01
CA LEU A 64 3.81 -3.83 -4.56
C LEU A 64 4.52 -5.03 -3.91
N LEU A 65 5.49 -4.75 -3.05
CA LEU A 65 6.16 -5.73 -2.20
C LEU A 65 5.60 -5.59 -0.79
N LEU A 66 4.79 -6.55 -0.34
CA LEU A 66 4.21 -6.51 1.01
C LEU A 66 5.14 -7.21 2.00
N ARG A 67 5.65 -6.48 2.99
CA ARG A 67 6.50 -7.00 4.06
C ARG A 67 5.65 -7.27 5.31
N GLY A 68 5.85 -8.42 5.94
CA GLY A 68 5.07 -8.85 7.11
C GLY A 68 3.63 -9.27 6.76
N GLY A 69 2.69 -9.07 7.68
CA GLY A 69 1.26 -9.35 7.44
C GLY A 69 0.91 -10.83 7.38
N LEU A 70 1.67 -11.66 8.11
CA LEU A 70 1.37 -13.10 8.25
C LEU A 70 0.28 -13.37 9.30
N ALA A 71 0.02 -12.41 10.18
CA ALA A 71 -1.09 -12.48 11.12
C ALA A 71 -2.44 -12.53 10.37
N PRO A 72 -3.42 -13.31 10.89
CA PRO A 72 -4.71 -13.45 10.24
C PRO A 72 -5.48 -12.12 10.22
N VAL A 73 -6.24 -11.89 9.15
CA VAL A 73 -7.21 -10.81 9.04
C VAL A 73 -8.25 -10.96 10.15
N THR A 74 -8.50 -9.86 10.85
CA THR A 74 -9.54 -9.75 11.88
C THR A 74 -10.75 -8.99 11.33
N PRO A 75 -11.94 -9.08 11.94
CA PRO A 75 -13.08 -8.25 11.55
C PRO A 75 -12.75 -6.75 11.55
N ALA A 76 -11.86 -6.29 12.44
CA ALA A 76 -11.43 -4.90 12.48
C ALA A 76 -10.64 -4.47 11.22
N ASP A 77 -9.99 -5.40 10.53
CA ASP A 77 -9.24 -5.12 9.29
C ASP A 77 -10.15 -5.08 8.06
N THR A 78 -11.36 -5.61 8.18
CA THR A 78 -12.34 -5.58 7.08
C THR A 78 -12.84 -4.14 6.86
N ALA A 79 -12.77 -3.70 5.61
CA ALA A 79 -13.22 -2.38 5.14
C ALA A 79 -13.33 -2.38 3.61
N PHE A 80 -13.18 -1.23 2.97
CA PHE A 80 -13.41 -1.07 1.53
C PHE A 80 -12.53 -1.95 0.63
N LEU A 81 -11.38 -2.46 1.12
CA LEU A 81 -10.52 -3.39 0.36
C LEU A 81 -10.68 -4.86 0.80
N LEU A 82 -10.71 -5.14 2.11
CA LEU A 82 -10.85 -6.49 2.68
C LEU A 82 -12.29 -6.74 3.12
N GLU A 83 -12.88 -7.87 2.75
CA GLU A 83 -14.28 -8.18 3.03
C GLU A 83 -14.39 -9.26 4.12
N PRO A 84 -15.59 -9.53 4.68
CA PRO A 84 -15.77 -10.53 5.73
C PRO A 84 -15.22 -11.91 5.39
N GLN A 85 -15.23 -12.34 4.11
CA GLN A 85 -14.65 -13.63 3.72
C GLN A 85 -13.11 -13.69 3.75
N ASP A 86 -12.43 -12.56 3.98
CA ASP A 86 -10.98 -12.53 4.17
C ASP A 86 -10.56 -12.86 5.59
N VAL A 87 -11.48 -12.79 6.56
CA VAL A 87 -11.18 -13.03 7.99
C VAL A 87 -10.58 -14.42 8.18
N GLY A 88 -9.47 -14.48 8.91
CA GLY A 88 -8.69 -15.69 9.16
C GLY A 88 -7.57 -15.97 8.14
N ALA A 89 -7.61 -15.39 6.94
CA ALA A 89 -6.51 -15.50 5.99
C ALA A 89 -5.32 -14.60 6.40
N PRO A 90 -4.06 -14.93 6.05
CA PRO A 90 -2.94 -14.01 6.26
C PRO A 90 -3.17 -12.68 5.53
N LEU A 91 -3.01 -11.55 6.24
CA LEU A 91 -3.29 -10.20 5.72
C LEU A 91 -2.60 -9.93 4.37
N ALA A 92 -1.31 -10.24 4.25
CA ALA A 92 -0.55 -10.02 3.03
C ALA A 92 -1.12 -10.79 1.83
N LEU A 93 -1.57 -12.02 2.06
CA LEU A 93 -2.17 -12.86 1.01
C LEU A 93 -3.57 -12.37 0.63
N ALA A 94 -4.37 -11.97 1.62
CA ALA A 94 -5.69 -11.40 1.37
C ALA A 94 -5.57 -10.10 0.55
N LEU A 95 -4.63 -9.22 0.90
CA LEU A 95 -4.33 -8.02 0.14
C LEU A 95 -3.89 -8.31 -1.29
N ALA A 96 -2.93 -9.22 -1.47
CA ALA A 96 -2.45 -9.60 -2.80
C ALA A 96 -3.58 -10.10 -3.70
N ARG A 97 -4.46 -10.97 -3.16
CA ARG A 97 -5.64 -11.47 -3.87
C ARG A 97 -6.59 -10.33 -4.26
N ARG A 98 -7.00 -9.51 -3.29
CA ARG A 98 -7.96 -8.42 -3.51
C ARG A 98 -7.47 -7.35 -4.48
N ILE A 99 -6.18 -7.06 -4.44
CA ILE A 99 -5.56 -6.11 -5.37
C ILE A 99 -5.50 -6.71 -6.77
N GLY A 100 -5.09 -7.98 -6.91
CA GLY A 100 -5.04 -8.65 -8.21
C GLY A 100 -6.41 -8.75 -8.89
N GLU A 101 -7.47 -8.97 -8.11
CA GLU A 101 -8.86 -8.98 -8.60
C GLU A 101 -9.33 -7.61 -9.13
N ARG A 102 -8.92 -6.51 -8.48
CA ARG A 102 -9.39 -5.15 -8.80
C ARG A 102 -8.51 -4.43 -9.82
N THR A 103 -7.21 -4.62 -9.72
CA THR A 103 -6.19 -3.93 -10.53
C THR A 103 -5.18 -4.94 -11.09
N PRO A 104 -5.52 -5.66 -12.17
CA PRO A 104 -4.67 -6.69 -12.76
C PRO A 104 -3.34 -6.14 -13.31
N ASP A 105 -3.25 -4.83 -13.54
CA ASP A 105 -2.02 -4.14 -13.96
C ASP A 105 -0.95 -4.08 -12.84
N VAL A 106 -1.32 -4.39 -11.60
CA VAL A 106 -0.47 -4.30 -10.41
C VAL A 106 -0.07 -5.68 -9.94
N ARG A 107 1.23 -5.96 -9.96
CA ARG A 107 1.79 -7.18 -9.38
C ARG A 107 1.98 -7.00 -7.88
N VAL A 108 1.46 -7.93 -7.09
CA VAL A 108 1.69 -7.95 -5.64
C VAL A 108 2.51 -9.19 -5.29
N ASP A 109 3.68 -9.00 -4.69
CA ASP A 109 4.48 -10.09 -4.14
C ASP A 109 4.58 -9.92 -2.62
N VAL A 110 4.50 -11.04 -1.88
CA VAL A 110 4.64 -11.05 -0.42
C VAL A 110 6.07 -11.43 -0.06
N ARG A 111 6.68 -10.63 0.82
CA ARG A 111 8.00 -10.82 1.42
C ARG A 111 7.79 -11.22 2.88
N ALA A 112 7.94 -12.52 3.16
CA ALA A 112 8.11 -12.97 4.53
C ALA A 112 9.52 -12.58 4.97
N ASP A 113 9.67 -11.57 5.82
CA ASP A 113 10.97 -11.30 6.41
C ASP A 113 11.26 -12.31 7.52
N VAL A 114 12.49 -12.81 7.49
CA VAL A 114 13.18 -13.44 8.63
C VAL A 114 13.35 -12.33 9.68
N PRO A 115 13.02 -12.56 10.96
CA PRO A 115 13.04 -11.51 11.98
C PRO A 115 14.41 -10.82 12.08
N GLU A 116 14.39 -9.48 12.14
CA GLU A 116 15.57 -8.66 12.40
C GLU A 116 16.19 -9.04 13.75
N GLY A 117 17.35 -9.69 13.74
CA GLY A 117 18.06 -10.09 14.96
C GLY A 117 18.96 -11.34 14.90
N MET A 118 19.18 -11.97 13.75
CA MET A 118 20.12 -13.10 13.65
C MET A 118 21.54 -12.60 13.34
N PRO A 119 22.57 -12.89 14.17
CA PRO A 119 23.96 -12.58 13.85
C PRO A 119 24.44 -13.44 12.67
N ASP A 120 25.41 -12.90 11.91
CA ASP A 120 26.03 -13.43 10.69
C ASP A 120 25.85 -14.94 10.47
N VAL A 121 25.23 -15.30 9.35
CA VAL A 121 25.04 -16.69 8.92
C VAL A 121 26.42 -17.36 8.80
N PRO A 122 26.69 -18.47 9.51
CA PRO A 122 27.95 -19.18 9.35
C PRO A 122 28.00 -19.85 7.98
N GLU A 123 29.18 -19.71 7.37
CA GLU A 123 29.52 -20.11 6.01
C GLU A 123 29.29 -21.62 5.78
N GLY A 124 28.45 -21.94 4.79
CA GLY A 124 28.35 -23.29 4.21
C GLY A 124 26.99 -23.96 4.37
N MET A 125 26.02 -23.60 3.51
CA MET A 125 25.02 -24.52 2.93
C MET A 125 24.45 -23.90 1.63
N PRO A 126 24.17 -24.69 0.57
CA PRO A 126 23.85 -24.16 -0.74
C PRO A 126 22.35 -23.84 -0.91
N GLU A 127 21.96 -22.58 -0.73
CA GLU A 127 20.65 -22.04 -1.12
C GLU A 127 20.68 -21.62 -2.60
N THR A 128 20.41 -22.56 -3.51
CA THR A 128 20.08 -22.20 -4.89
C THR A 128 18.59 -21.91 -4.99
N MET A 129 18.22 -20.66 -4.71
CA MET A 129 17.00 -20.06 -5.23
C MET A 129 17.34 -19.49 -6.63
N PRO A 130 16.49 -19.63 -7.66
CA PRO A 130 16.84 -19.24 -9.02
C PRO A 130 17.22 -17.76 -9.10
N GLU A 131 18.50 -17.51 -9.42
CA GLU A 131 19.03 -16.22 -9.80
C GLU A 131 18.23 -15.64 -10.98
N GLY A 132 17.78 -14.39 -10.84
CA GLY A 132 17.18 -13.70 -11.98
C GLY A 132 16.14 -12.61 -11.71
N VAL A 133 16.05 -12.04 -10.50
CA VAL A 133 15.29 -10.79 -10.32
C VAL A 133 16.26 -9.66 -9.99
N PRO A 134 16.65 -8.81 -10.96
CA PRO A 134 17.47 -7.65 -10.66
C PRO A 134 16.73 -6.78 -9.65
N SER A 135 17.41 -6.36 -8.59
CA SER A 135 16.97 -5.20 -7.80
C SER A 135 17.48 -3.96 -8.53
N PRO A 136 16.63 -3.16 -9.22
CA PRO A 136 17.10 -1.89 -9.72
C PRO A 136 17.01 -0.87 -8.59
N ALA A 137 18.02 -0.01 -8.50
CA ALA A 137 17.96 1.26 -7.80
C ALA A 137 16.64 2.00 -8.13
N GLY A 138 15.68 1.98 -7.21
CA GLY A 138 14.35 2.57 -7.42
C GLY A 138 13.17 2.06 -6.57
N VAL A 139 13.39 1.18 -5.59
CA VAL A 139 12.31 0.74 -4.67
C VAL A 139 12.02 1.83 -3.65
N VAL A 140 10.78 2.30 -3.59
CA VAL A 140 10.32 3.20 -2.51
C VAL A 140 9.85 2.34 -1.35
N ARG A 141 10.46 2.47 -0.17
CA ARG A 141 10.01 1.80 1.05
C ARG A 141 9.05 2.69 1.80
N LEU A 142 7.95 2.12 2.24
CA LEU A 142 6.93 2.74 3.07
C LEU A 142 6.80 1.96 4.37
N SER A 143 7.14 2.64 5.47
CA SER A 143 6.74 2.22 6.81
C SER A 143 5.79 3.27 7.39
N LEU A 144 4.81 2.80 8.16
CA LEU A 144 3.77 3.61 8.78
C LEU A 144 3.97 3.77 10.29
N ASP A 145 5.24 3.73 10.74
CA ASP A 145 5.65 3.78 12.16
C ASP A 145 5.37 5.12 12.85
N GLU A 146 5.39 6.23 12.10
CA GLU A 146 5.27 7.57 12.66
C GLU A 146 3.79 8.03 12.66
N PRO A 147 3.28 8.57 13.78
CA PRO A 147 1.94 9.15 13.83
C PRO A 147 1.87 10.37 12.91
N VAL A 148 1.37 10.16 11.69
CA VAL A 148 1.06 11.23 10.74
C VAL A 148 0.12 12.22 11.45
N PRO A 149 0.48 13.51 11.62
CA PRO A 149 -0.34 14.44 12.39
C PRO A 149 -1.76 14.48 11.81
N TRP A 150 -2.67 13.95 12.62
CA TRP A 150 -4.11 13.83 12.39
C TRP A 150 -4.74 15.18 12.72
N PRO A 151 -5.46 15.87 11.81
CA PRO A 151 -6.22 17.03 12.22
C PRO A 151 -7.54 16.56 12.81
N PRO A 152 -7.87 16.87 14.08
CA PRO A 152 -9.23 16.74 14.56
C PRO A 152 -10.11 17.93 14.10
N LEU A 153 -9.56 18.97 13.48
CA LEU A 153 -10.26 20.25 13.26
C LEU A 153 -9.82 20.94 11.96
N ALA A 154 -10.54 20.68 10.86
CA ALA A 154 -10.66 21.62 9.74
C ALA A 154 -12.13 21.88 9.34
N LEU A 155 -13.08 21.17 9.95
CA LEU A 155 -14.53 21.35 9.78
C LEU A 155 -15.20 21.27 11.15
N GLY A 156 -15.01 22.31 11.99
CA GLY A 156 -15.73 22.68 13.23
C GLY A 156 -16.76 21.77 13.93
N ALA A 157 -16.63 20.44 13.94
CA ALA A 157 -17.57 19.53 14.58
C ALA A 157 -17.06 19.11 15.96
N PRO A 158 -17.89 19.15 17.02
CA PRO A 158 -17.49 18.69 18.34
C PRO A 158 -17.28 17.16 18.32
N LEU A 159 -16.07 16.73 18.68
CA LEU A 159 -15.74 15.34 18.98
C LEU A 159 -16.50 14.92 20.25
N ALA A 160 -17.64 14.24 20.10
CA ALA A 160 -18.11 13.37 21.16
C ALA A 160 -17.04 12.30 21.39
N SER A 161 -16.58 12.12 22.63
CA SER A 161 -15.59 11.11 22.96
C SER A 161 -16.04 9.74 22.46
N ALA A 162 -15.18 9.06 21.71
CA ALA A 162 -15.44 7.75 21.07
C ALA A 162 -16.00 6.68 22.02
N SER A 163 -15.74 6.82 23.33
CA SER A 163 -16.25 5.92 24.36
C SER A 163 -17.78 5.90 24.45
N GLY A 164 -18.48 7.03 24.19
CA GLY A 164 -19.95 7.08 24.28
C GLY A 164 -20.70 6.71 22.99
N ALA A 165 -20.02 6.78 21.83
CA ALA A 165 -20.65 6.50 20.54
C ALA A 165 -20.86 4.99 20.30
N SER A 166 -19.99 4.13 20.86
CA SER A 166 -20.13 2.67 20.75
C SER A 166 -21.30 2.12 21.55
N GLU A 167 -21.59 2.70 22.73
CA GLU A 167 -22.73 2.32 23.58
C GLU A 167 -24.08 2.78 22.99
N ALA A 168 -24.12 3.94 22.34
CA ALA A 168 -25.35 4.49 21.76
C ALA A 168 -25.85 3.75 20.50
N LEU A 169 -24.97 3.01 19.81
CA LEU A 169 -25.25 2.35 18.53
C LEU A 169 -25.37 0.83 18.61
N GLY A 170 -25.26 0.23 19.81
CA GLY A 170 -25.33 -1.23 19.97
C GLY A 170 -24.26 -1.98 19.17
N ALA A 171 -23.07 -1.38 19.02
CA ALA A 171 -22.00 -1.96 18.23
C ALA A 171 -21.40 -3.18 18.97
N GLU A 172 -21.48 -4.35 18.32
CA GLU A 172 -20.85 -5.58 18.78
C GLU A 172 -19.34 -5.37 19.07
N PRO A 173 -18.78 -5.98 20.12
CA PRO A 173 -17.34 -5.91 20.39
C PRO A 173 -16.56 -6.45 19.18
N GLY A 174 -15.91 -5.55 18.44
CA GLY A 174 -15.22 -5.86 17.18
C GLY A 174 -15.70 -5.07 15.95
N ALA A 175 -16.76 -4.27 16.07
CA ALA A 175 -17.17 -3.35 15.03
C ALA A 175 -16.08 -2.29 14.74
N ALA A 176 -15.87 -2.00 13.46
CA ALA A 176 -14.94 -1.00 12.97
C ALA A 176 -15.18 0.37 13.64
N CYS A 177 -14.30 0.78 14.56
CA CYS A 177 -14.37 2.10 15.19
C CYS A 177 -14.20 3.19 14.09
N PRO A 178 -15.16 4.11 13.92
CA PRO A 178 -15.09 5.14 12.88
C PRO A 178 -13.82 5.98 12.94
N GLU A 179 -13.35 6.30 14.15
CA GLU A 179 -12.12 7.09 14.35
C GLU A 179 -10.86 6.35 13.89
N ARG A 180 -10.79 5.04 14.14
CA ARG A 180 -9.66 4.20 13.70
C ARG A 180 -9.56 4.22 12.17
N TRP A 181 -10.68 4.04 11.47
CA TRP A 181 -10.69 4.06 10.01
C TRP A 181 -10.48 5.45 9.43
N ALA A 182 -10.98 6.49 10.09
CA ALA A 182 -10.67 7.87 9.71
C ALA A 182 -9.15 8.10 9.77
N ARG A 183 -8.49 7.75 10.88
CA ARG A 183 -7.03 7.82 11.04
C ARG A 183 -6.28 7.04 9.96
N ALA A 184 -6.68 5.79 9.72
CA ALA A 184 -6.09 4.95 8.71
C ALA A 184 -6.20 5.54 7.30
N LEU A 185 -7.37 6.10 6.94
CA LEU A 185 -7.58 6.75 5.65
C LEU A 185 -6.63 7.93 5.45
N TRP A 186 -6.38 8.71 6.50
CA TRP A 186 -5.45 9.84 6.45
C TRP A 186 -3.99 9.41 6.40
N SER A 187 -3.54 8.58 7.34
CA SER A 187 -2.13 8.15 7.40
C SER A 187 -1.75 7.34 6.17
N GLY A 188 -2.56 6.33 5.82
CA GLY A 188 -2.35 5.51 4.63
C GLY A 188 -2.45 6.31 3.34
N GLY A 189 -3.42 7.22 3.22
CA GLY A 189 -3.57 8.09 2.07
C GLY A 189 -2.38 9.06 1.89
N ARG A 190 -1.90 9.66 2.99
CA ARG A 190 -0.70 10.53 2.98
C ARG A 190 0.55 9.76 2.58
N ALA A 191 0.76 8.58 3.14
CA ALA A 191 1.91 7.74 2.82
C ALA A 191 1.90 7.30 1.36
N ALA A 192 0.76 6.86 0.84
CA ALA A 192 0.61 6.51 -0.57
C ALA A 192 0.89 7.71 -1.49
N THR A 193 0.36 8.90 -1.14
CA THR A 193 0.60 10.13 -1.89
C THR A 193 2.09 10.50 -1.90
N ALA A 194 2.77 10.37 -0.77
CA ALA A 194 4.21 10.64 -0.67
C ALA A 194 5.04 9.66 -1.53
N ALA A 195 4.70 8.37 -1.54
CA ALA A 195 5.34 7.40 -2.42
C ALA A 195 5.10 7.71 -3.91
N ILE A 196 3.87 8.02 -4.30
CA ILE A 196 3.54 8.42 -5.67
C ILE A 196 4.37 9.65 -6.07
N ALA A 197 4.43 10.67 -5.22
CA ALA A 197 5.24 11.86 -5.46
C ALA A 197 6.74 11.53 -5.59
N ALA A 198 7.27 10.64 -4.73
CA ALA A 198 8.65 10.20 -4.79
C ALA A 198 8.98 9.48 -6.11
N VAL A 199 8.09 8.60 -6.57
CA VAL A 199 8.22 7.92 -7.88
C VAL A 199 8.23 8.93 -9.02
N LEU A 200 7.28 9.86 -9.04
CA LEU A 200 7.18 10.89 -10.09
C LEU A 200 8.40 11.82 -10.10
N ALA A 201 8.87 12.26 -8.93
CA ALA A 201 10.06 13.10 -8.80
C ALA A 201 11.34 12.37 -9.25
N ALA A 202 11.48 11.08 -8.92
CA ALA A 202 12.59 10.27 -9.39
C ALA A 202 12.61 10.16 -10.91
N GLN A 203 11.45 10.07 -11.54
CA GLN A 203 11.35 10.03 -13.00
C GLN A 203 11.65 11.39 -13.66
N GLN A 204 11.23 12.50 -13.07
CA GLN A 204 11.55 13.84 -13.58
C GLN A 204 13.06 14.06 -13.61
N ARG A 205 13.81 13.66 -12.58
CA ARG A 205 15.28 13.75 -12.55
C ARG A 205 16.00 12.91 -13.61
N ARG A 206 15.36 11.87 -14.14
CA ARG A 206 15.89 10.99 -15.19
C ARG A 206 15.55 11.49 -16.60
N SER A 207 14.78 12.57 -16.71
CA SER A 207 14.40 13.19 -17.98
C SER A 207 15.44 14.24 -18.35
N PRO A 208 16.15 14.11 -19.48
CA PRO A 208 17.00 15.19 -19.99
C PRO A 208 16.18 16.40 -20.45
#